data_AF-A0AAJ1F8E3-F1
#
_entry.id   AF-A0AAJ1F8E3-F1
#
_cell.length_a   1.000
_cell.length_b   1.000
_cell.length_c   1.000
_cell.angle_alpha   90.00
_cell.angle_beta   90.00
_cell.angle_gamma   90.00
#
_symmetry.space_group_name_H-M   'P 1'
#
loop_
_entity.id
_entity.type
_entity.pdbx_description
1 polymer ?
#
loop_
_entity_poly.entity_id
_entity_poly.type
_entity_poly.pdbx_seq_one_letter_code
_entity_poly.pdbx_strand_id
1 'polypeptide(L)'
;MAAAIAQKLASSDVTIMSAGTEPAEEVHPEVRDALAEIGLEPFAQPEKLDPAKVKMADWVITMGCGESCPIFPGTHYEDWEVADPSGKPVEVVREIRDEITKRVKELLTRIS
;
A
#
# COMPACT_ATOMS: atom_id res chain seq x y z
N MET A 1 -3.20 -2.36 3.39
CA MET A 1 -2.24 -2.34 4.52
C MET A 1 -1.25 -1.17 4.39
N ALA A 2 -0.36 -1.17 3.40
CA ALA A 2 0.69 -0.15 3.24
C ALA A 2 0.17 1.29 3.29
N ALA A 3 -0.92 1.57 2.59
CA ALA A 3 -1.53 2.89 2.58
C ALA A 3 -1.90 3.38 3.98
N ALA A 4 -2.51 2.53 4.84
CA ALA A 4 -2.94 2.94 6.18
C ALA A 4 -1.74 3.27 7.07
N ILE A 5 -0.67 2.48 6.95
CA ILE A 5 0.59 2.73 7.65
C ILE A 5 1.24 4.03 7.14
N ALA A 6 1.29 4.24 5.83
CA ALA A 6 1.83 5.46 5.24
C ALA A 6 1.04 6.69 5.66
N GLN A 7 -0.29 6.63 5.64
CA GLN A 7 -1.16 7.73 6.06
C GLN A 7 -0.94 8.13 7.52
N LYS A 8 -0.59 7.16 8.39
CA LYS A 8 -0.27 7.43 9.80
C LYS A 8 1.08 8.13 9.97
N LEU A 9 2.07 7.77 9.15
CA LEU A 9 3.47 8.16 9.33
C LEU A 9 3.90 9.37 8.50
N ALA A 10 3.21 9.63 7.40
CA ALA A 10 3.56 10.70 6.47
C ALA A 10 3.27 12.10 7.05
N SER A 11 4.02 13.10 6.59
CA SER A 11 3.74 14.51 6.86
C SER A 11 2.48 14.97 6.12
N SER A 12 1.97 16.16 6.46
CA SER A 12 0.79 16.75 5.82
C SER A 12 0.93 17.01 4.32
N ASP A 13 2.18 17.06 3.83
CA ASP A 13 2.49 17.43 2.45
C ASP A 13 2.49 16.22 1.51
N VAL A 14 2.36 15.00 2.07
CA VAL A 14 2.32 13.76 1.31
C VAL A 14 0.87 13.25 1.24
N THR A 15 0.35 13.12 0.02
CA THR A 15 -0.98 12.53 -0.22
C THR A 15 -0.84 11.03 -0.50
N ILE A 16 -1.59 10.20 0.24
CA ILE A 16 -1.56 8.75 0.10
C ILE A 16 -2.79 8.25 -0.66
N MET A 17 -2.56 7.39 -1.65
CA MET A 17 -3.59 6.77 -2.47
C MET A 17 -3.32 5.27 -2.59
N SER A 18 -4.36 4.47 -2.80
CA SER A 18 -4.22 3.02 -3.02
C SER A 18 -5.29 2.50 -3.95
N ALA A 19 -4.91 1.67 -4.91
CA ALA A 19 -5.83 1.01 -5.82
C ALA A 19 -5.30 -0.36 -6.23
N GLY A 20 -6.18 -1.23 -6.73
CA GLY A 20 -5.83 -2.56 -7.24
C GLY A 20 -6.34 -2.76 -8.67
N THR A 21 -5.65 -3.59 -9.45
CA THR A 21 -6.13 -4.01 -10.79
C THR A 21 -7.41 -4.84 -10.71
N GLU A 22 -7.46 -5.71 -9.71
CA GLU A 22 -8.60 -6.55 -9.35
C GLU A 22 -8.94 -6.32 -7.88
N PRO A 23 -9.65 -5.23 -7.55
CA PRO A 23 -9.99 -4.93 -6.17
C PRO A 23 -10.99 -5.97 -5.63
N ALA A 24 -10.75 -6.43 -4.40
CA ALA A 24 -11.75 -7.18 -3.64
C ALA A 24 -12.97 -6.30 -3.31
N GLU A 25 -14.09 -6.89 -2.92
CA GLU A 25 -15.28 -6.11 -2.49
C GLU A 25 -15.01 -5.33 -1.21
N GLU A 26 -14.18 -5.88 -0.33
CA GLU A 26 -13.87 -5.31 0.98
C GLU A 26 -12.41 -5.56 1.35
N VAL A 27 -11.86 -4.74 2.26
CA VAL A 27 -10.56 -5.02 2.87
C VAL A 27 -10.63 -6.33 3.63
N HIS A 28 -9.75 -7.28 3.29
CA HIS A 28 -9.59 -8.58 3.92
C HIS A 28 -9.56 -8.49 5.47
N PRO A 29 -10.34 -9.32 6.20
CA PRO A 29 -10.41 -9.28 7.66
C PRO A 29 -9.04 -9.37 8.35
N GLU A 30 -8.17 -10.26 7.88
CA GLU A 30 -6.82 -10.45 8.42
C GLU A 30 -5.96 -9.19 8.31
N VAL A 31 -6.17 -8.37 7.27
CA VAL A 31 -5.50 -7.07 7.12
C VAL A 31 -6.08 -6.04 8.10
N ARG A 32 -7.41 -6.06 8.34
CA ARG A 32 -8.04 -5.19 9.33
C ARG A 32 -7.54 -5.52 10.73
N ASP A 33 -7.51 -6.80 11.09
CA ASP A 33 -7.04 -7.28 12.39
C ASP A 33 -5.58 -6.90 12.63
N ALA A 34 -4.70 -7.13 11.64
CA ALA A 34 -3.29 -6.78 11.75
C ALA A 34 -3.05 -5.26 11.87
N LEU A 35 -3.88 -4.43 11.23
CA LEU A 35 -3.84 -2.96 11.40
C LEU A 35 -4.37 -2.54 12.78
N ALA A 36 -5.47 -3.15 13.24
CA ALA A 36 -6.08 -2.85 14.52
C ALA A 36 -5.13 -3.12 15.70
N GLU A 37 -4.30 -4.16 15.61
CA GLU A 37 -3.24 -4.46 16.59
C GLU A 37 -2.26 -3.30 16.81
N ILE A 38 -2.03 -2.47 15.80
CA ILE A 38 -1.17 -1.29 15.87
C ILE A 38 -1.96 0.02 15.97
N GLY A 39 -3.26 -0.07 16.31
CA GLY A 39 -4.15 1.07 16.48
C GLY A 39 -4.49 1.79 15.17
N LEU A 40 -4.47 1.09 14.05
CA LEU A 40 -4.81 1.62 12.73
C LEU A 40 -6.07 0.97 12.17
N GLU A 41 -6.75 1.70 11.30
CA GLU A 41 -7.86 1.19 10.50
C GLU A 41 -7.57 1.44 9.02
N PRO A 42 -8.11 0.62 8.10
CA PRO A 42 -8.12 0.98 6.69
C PRO A 42 -8.88 2.30 6.50
N PHE A 43 -8.26 3.27 5.84
CA PHE A 43 -8.88 4.59 5.60
C PHE A 43 -9.51 4.72 4.19
N ALA A 44 -9.36 3.70 3.35
CA ALA A 44 -9.90 3.65 2.01
C ALA A 44 -10.47 2.25 1.73
N GLN A 45 -11.55 2.21 0.93
CA GLN A 45 -12.09 0.97 0.39
C GLN A 45 -11.27 0.52 -0.82
N PRO A 46 -11.21 -0.79 -1.12
CA PRO A 46 -10.61 -1.26 -2.35
C PRO A 46 -11.26 -0.59 -3.55
N GLU A 47 -10.45 -0.07 -4.45
CA GLU A 47 -10.91 0.58 -5.67
C GLU A 47 -10.09 0.13 -6.88
N LYS A 48 -10.72 0.21 -8.05
CA LYS A 48 -10.09 -0.12 -9.32
C LYS A 48 -8.97 0.88 -9.60
N LEU A 49 -7.84 0.40 -10.08
CA LEU A 49 -6.75 1.23 -10.57
C LEU A 49 -7.22 2.13 -11.70
N ASP A 50 -7.22 3.43 -11.44
CA ASP A 50 -7.45 4.48 -12.43
C ASP A 50 -6.09 5.02 -12.93
N PRO A 51 -5.77 4.89 -14.23
CA PRO A 51 -4.55 5.46 -14.80
C PRO A 51 -4.36 6.96 -14.52
N ALA A 52 -5.44 7.73 -14.34
CA ALA A 52 -5.34 9.14 -13.98
C ALA A 52 -4.70 9.34 -12.60
N LYS A 53 -4.98 8.45 -11.63
CA LYS A 53 -4.35 8.48 -10.29
C LYS A 53 -2.86 8.20 -10.37
N VAL A 54 -2.48 7.22 -11.19
CA VAL A 54 -1.06 6.90 -11.44
C VAL A 54 -0.33 8.08 -12.07
N LYS A 55 -0.96 8.75 -13.04
CA LYS A 55 -0.39 9.92 -13.71
C LYS A 55 -0.20 11.14 -12.79
N MET A 56 -1.01 11.24 -11.73
CA MET A 56 -0.91 12.32 -10.74
C MET A 56 0.11 12.04 -9.63
N ALA A 57 0.60 10.80 -9.53
CA ALA A 57 1.51 10.39 -8.47
C ALA A 57 2.96 10.69 -8.85
N ASP A 58 3.71 11.27 -7.92
CA ASP A 58 5.16 11.39 -8.00
C ASP A 58 5.85 10.04 -7.78
N TRP A 59 5.25 9.18 -6.94
CA TRP A 59 5.73 7.85 -6.58
C TRP A 59 4.62 6.81 -6.68
N VAL A 60 4.91 5.70 -7.36
CA VAL A 60 4.03 4.54 -7.49
C VAL A 60 4.75 3.32 -6.98
N ILE A 61 4.18 2.72 -5.93
CA ILE A 61 4.72 1.50 -5.31
C ILE A 61 3.85 0.33 -5.75
N THR A 62 4.45 -0.65 -6.43
CA THR A 62 3.79 -1.91 -6.78
C THR A 62 4.11 -2.97 -5.73
N MET A 63 3.12 -3.79 -5.41
CA MET A 63 3.23 -4.90 -4.47
C MET A 63 2.52 -6.10 -5.10
N GLY A 64 3.25 -6.86 -5.93
CA GLY A 64 2.74 -8.10 -6.55
C GLY A 64 1.77 -7.93 -7.74
N CYS A 65 1.61 -6.71 -8.27
CA CYS A 65 0.64 -6.41 -9.33
C CYS A 65 1.09 -6.78 -10.76
N GLY A 66 2.25 -7.41 -10.94
CA GLY A 66 2.70 -8.03 -12.20
C GLY A 66 2.24 -7.32 -13.48
N GLU A 67 3.05 -6.38 -13.96
CA GLU A 67 3.01 -5.82 -15.33
C GLU A 67 1.81 -4.93 -15.73
N SER A 68 0.80 -4.76 -14.87
CA SER A 68 -0.46 -4.10 -15.28
C SER A 68 -0.55 -2.58 -14.99
N CYS A 69 0.45 -1.99 -14.35
CA CYS A 69 0.45 -0.54 -14.06
C CYS A 69 0.98 0.27 -15.26
N PRO A 70 0.22 1.26 -15.77
CA PRO A 70 0.72 2.15 -16.82
C PRO A 70 1.92 2.96 -16.32
N ILE A 71 2.95 3.05 -17.15
CA ILE A 71 4.17 3.82 -16.85
C ILE A 71 4.06 5.21 -17.46
N PHE A 72 4.21 6.24 -16.63
CA PHE A 72 4.22 7.64 -17.03
C PHE A 72 5.60 8.27 -16.81
N PRO A 73 6.09 9.09 -17.75
CA PRO A 73 7.33 9.83 -17.56
C PRO A 73 7.24 10.80 -16.37
N GLY A 74 8.31 10.88 -15.57
CA GLY A 74 8.39 11.77 -14.41
C GLY A 74 7.89 11.17 -13.10
N THR A 75 7.20 10.02 -13.14
CA THR A 75 6.82 9.25 -11.95
C THR A 75 7.92 8.26 -11.57
N HIS A 76 8.23 8.18 -10.28
CA HIS A 76 9.13 7.17 -9.71
C HIS A 76 8.37 5.88 -9.44
N TYR A 77 8.91 4.76 -9.88
CA TYR A 77 8.31 3.44 -9.66
C TYR A 77 9.23 2.59 -8.80
N GLU A 78 8.67 1.97 -7.75
CA GLU A 78 9.34 0.92 -6.98
C GLU A 78 8.47 -0.31 -6.92
N ASP A 79 9.09 -1.47 -7.12
CA ASP A 79 8.45 -2.74 -6.85
C ASP A 79 8.92 -3.27 -5.50
N TRP A 80 7.98 -3.46 -4.59
CA TRP A 80 8.25 -4.08 -3.30
C TRP A 80 7.83 -5.53 -3.37
N GLU A 81 8.82 -6.41 -3.39
CA GLU A 81 8.63 -7.84 -3.22
C GLU A 81 8.21 -8.10 -1.77
N VAL A 82 6.90 -8.13 -1.55
CA VAL A 82 6.25 -8.45 -0.28
C VAL A 82 5.20 -9.52 -0.55
N ALA A 83 5.08 -10.48 0.36
CA ALA A 83 4.09 -11.53 0.24
C ALA A 83 2.65 -10.99 0.33
N ASP A 84 1.74 -11.61 -0.42
CA ASP A 84 0.31 -11.33 -0.32
C ASP A 84 -0.25 -11.87 1.01
N PRO A 85 -0.86 -11.01 1.86
CA PRO A 85 -1.45 -11.43 3.13
C PRO A 85 -2.76 -12.23 2.95
N SER A 86 -3.38 -12.21 1.77
CA SER A 86 -4.69 -12.82 1.53
C SER A 86 -4.72 -14.31 1.89
N GLY A 87 -5.63 -14.68 2.78
CA GLY A 87 -5.84 -16.07 3.21
C GLY A 87 -4.68 -16.67 4.01
N LYS A 88 -3.73 -15.87 4.49
CA LYS A 88 -2.62 -16.33 5.32
C LYS A 88 -2.98 -16.37 6.81
N PRO A 89 -2.29 -17.19 7.62
CA PRO A 89 -2.40 -17.13 9.08
C PRO A 89 -2.00 -15.76 9.62
N VAL A 90 -2.62 -15.33 10.72
CA VAL A 90 -2.41 -13.99 11.30
C VAL A 90 -0.94 -13.71 11.63
N GLU A 91 -0.17 -14.71 12.05
CA GLU A 91 1.27 -14.61 12.30
C GLU A 91 2.04 -14.18 11.05
N VAL A 92 1.72 -14.76 9.90
CA VAL A 92 2.34 -14.40 8.61
C VAL A 92 1.89 -13.00 8.18
N VAL A 93 0.63 -12.65 8.41
CA VAL A 93 0.11 -11.31 8.09
C VAL A 93 0.80 -10.23 8.96
N ARG A 94 1.15 -10.54 10.21
CA ARG A 94 1.96 -9.64 11.06
C ARG A 94 3.37 -9.46 10.53
N GLU A 95 4.03 -10.52 10.08
CA GLU A 95 5.36 -10.43 9.44
C GLU A 95 5.31 -9.53 8.21
N ILE A 96 4.30 -9.72 7.35
CA ILE A 96 4.05 -8.86 6.17
C ILE A 96 3.82 -7.41 6.58
N ARG A 97 3.01 -7.16 7.62
CA ARG A 97 2.76 -5.81 8.15
C ARG A 97 4.04 -5.13 8.61
N ASP A 98 4.86 -5.83 9.37
CA ASP A 98 6.07 -5.28 9.95
C ASP A 98 7.11 -4.99 8.85
N GLU A 99 7.18 -5.88 7.86
CA GLU A 99 7.96 -5.71 6.64
C GLU A 99 7.53 -4.49 5.81
N ILE A 100 6.22 -4.33 5.56
CA ILE A 100 5.65 -3.15 4.91
C ILE A 100 5.95 -1.89 5.71
N THR A 101 5.81 -1.95 7.04
CA THR A 101 6.07 -0.81 7.93
C THR A 101 7.50 -0.31 7.80
N LYS A 102 8.47 -1.22 7.71
CA LYS A 102 9.87 -0.87 7.49
C LYS A 102 10.06 -0.16 6.14
N ARG A 103 9.56 -0.73 5.04
CA ARG A 103 9.69 -0.12 3.71
C ARG A 103 8.98 1.23 3.59
N VAL A 104 7.80 1.39 4.21
CA VAL A 104 7.10 2.68 4.26
C VAL A 104 7.94 3.73 4.98
N LYS A 105 8.55 3.40 6.12
CA LYS A 105 9.44 4.34 6.83
C LYS A 105 10.63 4.74 5.96
N GLU A 106 11.27 3.78 5.32
CA GLU A 106 12.40 4.02 4.42
C GLU A 106 12.00 4.89 3.22
N LEU A 107 10.86 4.63 2.59
CA LEU A 107 10.32 5.47 1.52
C LEU A 107 10.07 6.90 1.99
N LEU A 108 9.40 7.08 3.13
CA LEU A 108 9.10 8.41 3.65
C LEU A 108 10.37 9.21 3.92
N THR A 109 11.49 8.61 4.36
CA THR A 109 12.76 9.34 4.51
C THR A 109 13.36 9.86 3.21
N ARG A 110 12.94 9.33 2.05
CA ARG A 110 13.45 9.70 0.73
C ARG A 110 12.55 10.68 -0.02
N ILE A 111 11.26 10.73 0.34
CA ILE A 111 10.25 11.56 -0.33
C ILE A 111 9.76 12.74 0.50
N SER A 112 10.18 12.83 1.77
CA SER A 112 9.89 13.96 2.66
C SER A 112 10.89 15.10 2.48
#